data_AF-A0A8B6ZCQ9-F1
#
_entry.id   AF-A0A8B6ZCQ9-F1
#
_cell.length_a   1.000
_cell.length_b   1.000
_cell.length_c   1.000
_cell.angle_alpha   90.00
_cell.angle_beta   90.00
_cell.angle_gamma   90.00
#
_symmetry.space_group_name_H-M   'P 1'
#
loop_
_entity.id
_entity.type
_entity.pdbx_description
1 polymer ?
#
loop_
_entity_poly.entity_id
_entity_poly.type
_entity_poly.pdbx_seq_one_letter_code
_entity_poly.pdbx_strand_id
1 'polypeptide(L)'
;MATEGDVELELETETSGPERPPDKPRKHDSGAADLERVTDYAEEKEIQSSNLETAMSVIGDRRSREQKAKQEREKELAKVTIKKEDLELIMTEMEISRAAAERSLREHMGNVVEALIALTN
;
A
#
# COMPACT_ATOMS: atom_id res chain seq x y z
N MET A 1 67.06 10.35 33.48
CA MET A 1 67.52 11.51 32.69
C MET A 1 66.95 11.37 31.30
N ALA A 2 65.95 12.18 30.97
CA ALA A 2 65.63 12.74 29.65
C ALA A 2 64.31 13.51 29.82
N THR A 3 64.41 14.82 29.68
CA THR A 3 63.37 15.85 29.74
C THR A 3 62.68 16.00 28.38
N GLU A 4 61.61 16.81 28.39
CA GLU A 4 61.10 17.65 27.30
C GLU A 4 59.78 17.22 26.63
N GLY A 5 58.78 18.12 26.75
CA GLY A 5 57.61 18.15 25.89
C GLY A 5 56.36 18.82 26.48
N ASP A 6 56.50 19.90 27.27
CA ASP A 6 55.39 20.82 27.54
C ASP A 6 54.97 21.47 26.21
N VAL A 7 53.74 21.20 25.78
CA VAL A 7 53.07 21.99 24.75
C VAL A 7 51.84 22.60 25.40
N GLU A 8 52.02 23.84 25.87
CA GLU A 8 50.94 24.76 26.17
C GLU A 8 50.07 24.91 24.92
N LEU A 9 48.77 24.63 25.07
CA LEU A 9 47.78 25.10 24.13
C LEU A 9 46.79 25.95 24.93
N GLU A 10 47.18 27.21 25.14
CA GLU A 10 46.23 28.29 25.42
C GLU A 10 45.32 28.42 24.19
N LEU A 11 44.01 28.21 24.38
CA LEU A 11 43.04 28.70 23.43
C LEU A 11 41.95 29.46 24.19
N GLU A 12 41.94 30.75 23.89
CA GLU A 12 41.20 31.83 24.50
C GLU A 12 39.70 31.55 24.55
N THR A 13 39.12 31.79 25.73
CA THR A 13 37.70 32.01 25.93
C THR A 13 37.27 33.28 25.20
N GLU A 14 36.19 33.25 24.40
CA GLU A 14 35.19 34.34 24.37
C GLU A 14 33.86 33.99 23.63
N THR A 15 32.77 34.03 24.42
CA THR A 15 31.41 34.53 24.13
C THR A 15 30.34 33.71 23.35
N SER A 16 29.27 33.38 24.12
CA SER A 16 27.85 33.65 23.86
C SER A 16 27.09 32.95 22.70
N GLY A 17 26.31 31.92 23.04
CA GLY A 17 25.16 31.40 22.26
C GLY A 17 24.25 30.52 23.15
N PRO A 18 22.94 30.39 22.86
CA PRO A 18 21.93 29.97 23.85
C PRO A 18 22.10 28.52 24.29
N GLU A 19 21.96 28.28 25.61
CA GLU A 19 22.16 27.00 26.28
C GLU A 19 21.33 25.87 25.66
N ARG A 20 22.02 24.86 25.12
CA ARG A 20 21.44 23.55 24.85
C ARG A 20 21.50 22.70 26.13
N PRO A 21 20.40 22.04 26.53
CA PRO A 21 20.38 21.23 27.75
C PRO A 21 21.37 20.05 27.64
N PRO A 22 21.90 19.56 28.78
CA PRO A 22 23.05 18.66 28.82
C PRO A 22 22.80 17.35 28.07
N ASP A 23 23.72 17.03 27.16
CA ASP A 23 23.71 15.81 26.35
C ASP A 23 23.88 14.58 27.26
N LYS A 24 22.80 13.80 27.39
CA LYS A 24 22.85 12.49 28.08
C LYS A 24 23.66 11.51 27.21
N PRO A 25 24.38 10.53 27.80
CA PRO A 25 25.15 9.56 27.03
C PRO A 25 24.24 8.85 26.02
N ARG A 26 24.51 9.04 24.72
CA ARG A 26 23.72 8.52 23.61
C ARG A 26 23.83 6.99 23.60
N LYS A 27 22.87 6.33 24.23
CA LYS A 27 22.63 4.89 24.06
C LYS A 27 22.10 4.69 22.64
N HIS A 28 22.52 3.60 21.99
CA HIS A 28 21.97 3.22 20.69
C HIS A 28 20.45 2.99 20.85
N ASP A 29 19.65 3.90 20.27
CA ASP A 29 18.18 3.85 20.35
C ASP A 29 17.57 2.97 19.26
N SER A 30 18.41 2.34 18.42
CA SER A 30 18.03 1.46 17.31
C SER A 30 16.96 2.07 16.40
N GLY A 31 16.91 3.40 16.27
CA GLY A 31 15.90 4.09 15.47
C GLY A 31 14.50 4.14 16.09
N ALA A 32 14.34 3.79 17.37
CA ALA A 32 13.04 3.86 18.06
C ALA A 32 12.47 5.29 18.05
N ALA A 33 13.34 6.30 18.22
CA ALA A 33 12.93 7.71 18.15
C ALA A 33 12.55 8.14 16.72
N ASP A 34 13.11 7.51 15.69
CA ASP A 34 12.76 7.81 14.29
C ASP A 34 11.41 7.20 13.91
N LEU A 35 11.08 6.02 14.46
CA LEU A 35 9.78 5.37 14.27
C LEU A 35 8.64 6.15 14.95
N GLU A 36 8.88 6.75 16.12
CA GLU A 36 7.89 7.59 16.81
C GLU A 36 7.48 8.79 15.94
N ARG A 37 8.47 9.43 15.29
CA ARG A 37 8.25 10.59 14.40
C ARG A 37 7.44 10.29 13.15
N VAL A 38 7.30 9.02 12.72
CA VAL A 38 6.46 8.65 11.56
C VAL A 38 4.98 8.82 11.86
N THR A 39 4.59 8.80 13.13
CA THR A 39 3.19 8.96 13.57
C THR A 39 2.86 10.36 14.09
N ASP A 40 3.86 11.25 14.15
CA ASP A 40 3.67 12.62 14.62
C ASP A 40 2.72 13.38 13.69
N TYR A 41 1.98 14.31 14.29
CA TYR A 41 1.08 15.18 13.55
C TYR A 41 1.85 16.09 12.59
N ALA A 42 1.50 16.04 11.31
CA ALA A 42 1.99 16.94 10.28
C ALA A 42 0.81 17.44 9.43
N GLU A 43 0.77 18.75 9.17
CA GLU A 43 -0.22 19.36 8.28
C GLU A 43 0.08 18.97 6.82
N GLU A 44 -0.95 18.52 6.08
CA GLU A 44 -0.81 18.21 4.67
C GLU A 44 -0.55 19.49 3.87
N LYS A 45 0.46 19.45 2.98
CA LYS A 45 0.78 20.60 2.13
C LYS A 45 -0.26 20.74 1.03
N GLU A 46 -0.85 21.92 0.91
CA GLU A 46 -1.71 22.26 -0.21
C GLU A 46 -0.91 22.35 -1.52
N ILE A 47 -1.50 21.81 -2.60
CA ILE A 47 -0.96 21.92 -3.96
C ILE A 47 -1.71 23.05 -4.67
N GLN A 48 -0.98 23.88 -5.42
CA GLN A 48 -1.59 24.95 -6.22
C GLN A 48 -2.63 24.36 -7.20
N SER A 49 -3.80 24.99 -7.26
CA SER A 49 -4.96 24.52 -8.03
C SER A 49 -4.79 24.59 -9.55
N SER A 50 -3.70 25.19 -10.05
CA SER A 50 -3.43 25.27 -11.48
C SER A 50 -3.30 23.88 -12.09
N ASN A 51 -4.24 23.55 -12.98
CA ASN A 51 -4.33 22.30 -13.76
C ASN A 51 -4.85 21.04 -13.03
N LEU A 52 -5.34 21.16 -11.78
CA LEU A 52 -5.91 20.02 -11.04
C LEU A 52 -7.10 19.39 -11.78
N GLU A 53 -8.01 20.21 -12.31
CA GLU A 53 -9.24 19.78 -12.96
C GLU A 53 -8.98 18.98 -14.24
N THR A 54 -7.98 19.38 -15.04
CA THR A 54 -7.56 18.64 -16.24
C THR A 54 -6.97 17.27 -15.88
N ALA A 55 -6.12 17.21 -14.84
CA ALA A 55 -5.54 15.94 -14.38
C ALA A 55 -6.61 15.01 -13.79
N MET A 56 -7.54 15.54 -13.00
CA MET A 56 -8.66 14.78 -12.44
C MET A 56 -9.61 14.26 -13.52
N SER A 57 -9.84 15.03 -14.58
CA SER A 57 -10.66 14.60 -15.72
C SER A 57 -10.05 13.39 -16.44
N VAL A 58 -8.74 13.40 -16.70
CA VAL A 58 -8.04 12.26 -17.33
C VAL A 58 -8.11 11.00 -16.47
N ILE A 59 -7.95 11.13 -15.15
CA ILE A 59 -8.07 10.02 -14.20
C ILE A 59 -9.52 9.51 -14.15
N GLY A 60 -10.49 10.44 -14.13
CA GLY A 60 -11.91 10.15 -14.13
C GLY A 60 -12.34 9.39 -15.38
N ASP A 61 -11.89 9.81 -16.55
CA ASP A 61 -12.18 9.16 -17.83
C ASP A 61 -11.60 7.75 -17.89
N ARG A 62 -10.36 7.56 -17.44
CA ARG A 62 -9.74 6.22 -17.36
C ARG A 62 -10.52 5.31 -16.41
N ARG A 63 -10.83 5.80 -15.21
CA ARG A 63 -11.60 5.05 -14.20
C ARG A 63 -12.99 4.69 -14.72
N SER A 64 -13.67 5.62 -15.38
CA SER A 64 -15.00 5.43 -15.97
C SER A 64 -15.00 4.37 -17.06
N ARG A 65 -14.00 4.38 -17.95
CA ARG A 65 -13.85 3.34 -19.00
C ARG A 65 -13.60 1.96 -18.40
N GLU A 66 -12.72 1.86 -17.41
CA GLU A 66 -12.44 0.59 -16.71
C GLU A 66 -13.67 0.08 -15.94
N GLN A 67 -14.43 0.98 -15.30
CA GLN A 67 -15.67 0.62 -14.62
C GLN A 67 -16.75 0.16 -15.58
N LYS A 68 -16.95 0.85 -16.72
CA LYS A 68 -17.91 0.44 -17.75
C LYS A 68 -17.56 -0.92 -18.34
N ALA A 69 -16.29 -1.16 -18.67
CA ALA A 69 -15.86 -2.46 -19.19
C ALA A 69 -16.08 -3.59 -18.17
N LYS A 70 -15.82 -3.35 -16.88
CA LYS A 70 -16.12 -4.32 -15.82
C LYS A 70 -17.62 -4.58 -15.67
N GLN A 71 -18.43 -3.52 -15.68
CA GLN A 71 -19.89 -3.63 -15.58
C GLN A 71 -20.51 -4.37 -16.76
N GLU A 72 -20.01 -4.14 -17.98
CA GLU A 72 -20.45 -4.87 -19.17
C GLU A 72 -20.09 -6.35 -19.07
N ARG A 73 -18.86 -6.68 -18.66
CA ARG A 73 -18.44 -8.06 -18.40
C ARG A 73 -19.32 -8.72 -17.34
N GLU A 74 -19.59 -8.05 -16.22
CA GLU A 74 -20.49 -8.55 -15.18
C GLU A 74 -21.93 -8.73 -15.67
N LYS A 75 -22.42 -7.84 -16.53
CA LYS A 75 -23.76 -7.92 -17.12
C LYS A 75 -23.90 -9.08 -18.10
N GLU A 76 -22.86 -9.42 -18.83
CA GLU A 76 -22.83 -10.60 -19.71
C GLU A 76 -22.77 -11.88 -18.88
N LEU A 77 -21.92 -11.92 -17.85
CA LEU A 77 -21.82 -13.02 -16.91
C LEU A 77 -23.13 -13.26 -16.14
N ALA A 78 -23.88 -12.20 -15.80
CA ALA A 78 -25.15 -12.29 -15.07
C ALA A 78 -26.29 -12.94 -15.88
N LYS A 79 -26.21 -12.93 -17.21
CA LYS A 79 -27.20 -13.59 -18.08
C LYS A 79 -27.02 -15.11 -18.12
N VAL A 80 -25.87 -15.60 -17.68
CA VAL A 80 -25.57 -17.04 -17.69
C VAL A 80 -26.40 -17.72 -16.60
N THR A 81 -27.29 -18.61 -17.04
CA THR A 81 -28.08 -19.47 -16.17
C THR A 81 -27.17 -20.55 -15.58
N ILE A 82 -26.94 -20.49 -14.27
CA ILE A 82 -26.16 -21.47 -13.51
C ILE A 82 -27.11 -22.42 -12.77
N LYS A 83 -26.76 -23.71 -12.69
CA LYS A 83 -27.50 -24.66 -11.85
C LYS A 83 -26.94 -24.65 -10.43
N LYS A 84 -27.84 -24.82 -9.46
CA LYS A 84 -27.46 -24.85 -8.04
C LYS A 84 -26.61 -26.09 -7.69
N GLU A 85 -26.93 -27.24 -8.30
CA GLU A 85 -26.19 -28.49 -8.13
C GLU A 85 -24.72 -28.34 -8.55
N ASP A 86 -24.50 -27.76 -9.74
CA ASP A 86 -23.16 -27.48 -10.28
C ASP A 86 -22.34 -26.56 -9.37
N LEU A 87 -22.99 -25.58 -8.76
CA LEU A 87 -22.36 -24.65 -7.83
C LEU A 87 -21.97 -25.37 -6.52
N GLU A 88 -22.88 -26.16 -5.94
CA GLU A 88 -22.62 -26.93 -4.72
C GLU A 88 -21.52 -27.97 -4.92
N LEU A 89 -21.47 -28.60 -6.09
CA LEU A 89 -20.40 -29.53 -6.46
C LEU A 89 -19.03 -28.84 -6.44
N ILE A 90 -18.89 -27.70 -7.13
CA ILE A 90 -17.61 -26.98 -7.19
C ILE A 90 -17.21 -26.45 -5.81
N MET A 91 -18.16 -25.93 -5.02
CA MET A 91 -17.88 -25.47 -3.66
C MET A 91 -17.34 -26.60 -2.77
N THR A 92 -17.89 -27.81 -2.92
CA THR A 92 -17.54 -28.95 -2.09
C THR A 92 -16.20 -29.55 -2.51
N GLU A 93 -16.00 -29.78 -3.81
CA GLU A 93 -14.80 -30.44 -4.31
C GLU A 93 -13.56 -29.53 -4.34
N MET A 94 -13.74 -28.25 -4.67
CA MET A 94 -12.62 -27.30 -4.75
C MET A 94 -12.42 -26.49 -3.46
N GLU A 95 -13.31 -26.66 -2.47
CA GLU A 95 -13.30 -25.92 -1.20
C GLU A 95 -13.23 -24.39 -1.36
N ILE A 96 -13.84 -23.86 -2.42
CA ILE A 96 -13.87 -22.41 -2.70
C ILE A 96 -15.16 -21.75 -2.25
N SER A 97 -15.09 -20.44 -1.99
CA SER A 97 -16.28 -19.65 -1.67
C SER A 97 -17.33 -19.70 -2.78
N ARG A 98 -18.60 -19.57 -2.40
CA ARG A 98 -19.74 -19.48 -3.34
C ARG A 98 -19.50 -18.44 -4.44
N ALA A 99 -18.97 -17.27 -4.08
CA ALA A 99 -18.72 -16.19 -5.04
C ALA A 99 -17.66 -16.56 -6.09
N ALA A 100 -16.66 -17.36 -5.71
CA ALA A 100 -15.63 -17.84 -6.62
C ALA A 100 -16.16 -18.94 -7.55
N ALA A 101 -16.92 -19.91 -7.01
CA ALA A 101 -17.55 -20.97 -7.81
C ALA A 101 -18.60 -20.42 -8.80
N GLU A 102 -19.38 -19.42 -8.36
CA GLU A 102 -20.35 -18.75 -9.21
C GLU A 102 -19.67 -17.95 -10.32
N ARG A 103 -18.52 -17.32 -10.02
CA ARG A 103 -17.72 -16.60 -11.02
C ARG A 103 -17.19 -17.56 -12.08
N SER A 104 -16.56 -18.68 -11.69
CA SER A 104 -16.03 -19.65 -12.65
C SER A 104 -17.14 -20.23 -13.53
N LEU A 105 -18.28 -20.60 -12.95
CA LEU A 105 -19.42 -21.07 -13.74
C LEU A 105 -19.94 -20.01 -14.71
N ARG A 106 -20.01 -18.74 -14.31
CA ARG A 106 -20.44 -17.67 -15.23
C ARG A 106 -19.45 -17.40 -16.34
N GLU A 107 -18.15 -17.45 -16.05
CA GLU A 107 -17.08 -17.25 -17.04
C GLU A 107 -17.06 -18.37 -18.09
N HIS A 108 -17.44 -19.58 -17.70
CA HIS A 108 -17.52 -20.75 -18.57
C HIS A 108 -18.96 -21.07 -19.04
N MET A 109 -19.83 -20.06 -19.12
CA MET A 109 -21.19 -20.19 -19.68
C MET A 109 -22.06 -21.29 -19.03
N GLY A 110 -21.80 -21.61 -17.75
CA GLY A 110 -22.51 -22.64 -16.99
C GLY A 110 -22.02 -24.05 -17.27
N ASN A 111 -20.88 -24.23 -17.95
CA ASN A 111 -20.28 -25.53 -18.20
C ASN A 111 -19.40 -25.96 -17.01
N VAL A 112 -19.86 -26.96 -16.27
CA VAL A 112 -19.17 -27.51 -15.09
C VAL A 112 -17.79 -28.06 -15.41
N VAL A 113 -17.66 -28.76 -16.54
CA VAL A 113 -16.41 -29.44 -16.91
C VAL A 113 -15.34 -28.41 -17.24
N GLU A 114 -15.66 -27.41 -18.06
CA GLU A 114 -14.72 -26.33 -18.37
C GLU A 114 -14.35 -25.51 -17.12
N ALA A 115 -15.32 -25.21 -16.26
CA ALA A 115 -15.05 -24.51 -15.01
C ALA A 115 -14.12 -25.30 -14.08
N LEU A 116 -14.31 -26.61 -13.96
CA LEU A 116 -13.42 -27.48 -13.17
C LEU A 116 -12.02 -27.59 -13.78
N ILE A 117 -11.92 -27.69 -15.11
CA ILE A 117 -10.63 -27.68 -15.81
C ILE A 117 -9.89 -26.37 -15.56
N ALA A 118 -10.57 -25.23 -15.67
CA ALA A 118 -9.97 -23.91 -15.44
C ALA A 118 -9.55 -23.70 -13.98
N LEU A 119 -10.25 -24.31 -13.01
CA LEU A 119 -9.88 -24.25 -11.60
C LEU A 119 -8.71 -25.19 -11.23
N THR A 120 -8.39 -26.15 -12.10
CA THR A 120 -7.31 -27.13 -11.88
C THR A 120 -5.99 -26.72 -12.55
N ASN A 121 -6.06 -25.92 -13.62
CA ASN A 121 -4.92 -25.52 -14.44
C ASN A 121 -4.17 -24.29 -13.94
#